data_AF-R7W552-F1
#
_entry.id   AF-R7W552-F1
#
_cell.length_a   1.000
_cell.length_b   1.000
_cell.length_c   1.000
_cell.angle_alpha   90.00
_cell.angle_beta   90.00
_cell.angle_gamma   90.00
#
_symmetry.space_group_name_H-M   'P 1'
#
loop_
_entity.id
_entity.type
_entity.pdbx_description
1 polymer ?
#
loop_
_entity_poly.entity_id
_entity_poly.type
_entity_poly.pdbx_seq_one_letter_code
_entity_poly.pdbx_strand_id
1 'polypeptide(L)'
;MLRSFLLRRLRRHGCRSVSQLGRRAPSCAAAFSSSSPWVDDWATDMDHPDDNPVQAAAHKRRHLYLVLDDWNKGFSIYKLDLDDDYGSDQGADMASLPAPVHRQEKRHVTDRPWNFATLGSKIIAAGALHTKEDAVTFMYDTDTTGVSVIPCLPPALRGPWMLAVASGDGVNVFEANSENHWTWGSIPSMLPFRVEDIESSAVHPDRGGRTLFVSVGHWDPLCDDIYDQTNPEDFSRTSETFSYLGSGKWRRHGEWDLPFFGQGHYDDDLDAWVGLHKIHRRADWNYKSHMVHDTDGYLCSSDVTSPEGSPERPDWKLCTERLFDPNDGWHVGASLVYMGDNTYCLVEVEACERVHKRSCERVNKECVIRLVIFRLKYGKNGELTITSRRPDRTYLFSRFDNNPKVRAFWM
;
A
#
# COMPACT_ATOMS: atom_id res chain seq x y z
N MET A 1 57.19 -24.19 -7.01
CA MET A 1 56.24 -25.08 -7.70
C MET A 1 54.86 -24.85 -7.09
N LEU A 2 53.82 -24.36 -7.75
CA LEU A 2 53.57 -23.91 -9.11
C LEU A 2 52.51 -22.78 -9.02
N ARG A 3 52.86 -21.57 -9.46
CA ARG A 3 51.96 -20.48 -9.84
C ARG A 3 52.23 -20.22 -11.32
N SER A 4 51.37 -20.67 -12.22
CA SER A 4 51.34 -20.33 -13.66
C SER A 4 50.35 -21.25 -14.37
N PHE A 5 49.76 -20.80 -15.48
CA PHE A 5 48.62 -21.37 -16.27
C PHE A 5 47.27 -20.85 -15.77
N LEU A 6 46.52 -19.97 -16.46
CA LEU A 6 46.48 -19.58 -17.87
C LEU A 6 46.08 -18.09 -18.02
N LEU A 7 47.01 -17.29 -18.52
CA LEU A 7 46.78 -15.99 -19.16
C LEU A 7 47.47 -16.09 -20.52
N ARG A 8 46.72 -16.32 -21.61
CA ARG A 8 47.14 -16.05 -22.99
C ARG A 8 46.01 -16.33 -23.98
N ARG A 9 45.82 -15.35 -24.90
CA ARG A 9 44.97 -15.31 -26.11
C ARG A 9 43.53 -14.81 -25.86
N LEU A 10 43.04 -13.71 -26.41
CA LEU A 10 43.45 -12.90 -27.57
C LEU A 10 43.09 -11.40 -27.41
N ARG A 11 44.06 -10.55 -27.73
CA ARG A 11 43.86 -9.16 -28.21
C ARG A 11 43.63 -9.22 -29.73
N ARG A 12 42.69 -8.40 -30.22
CA ARG A 12 42.53 -7.77 -31.58
C ARG A 12 41.01 -7.54 -31.74
N HIS A 13 40.44 -6.38 -32.04
CA HIS A 13 40.88 -5.09 -32.57
C HIS A 13 39.82 -4.03 -32.18
N GLY A 14 40.26 -2.80 -31.92
CA GLY A 14 39.57 -1.64 -32.50
C GLY A 14 39.00 -0.61 -31.53
N CYS A 15 39.88 0.20 -30.96
CA CYS A 15 39.49 1.48 -30.36
C CYS A 15 39.22 2.47 -31.51
N ARG A 16 38.01 3.04 -31.57
CA ARG A 16 37.74 4.28 -32.30
C ARG A 16 36.99 5.24 -31.38
N SER A 17 37.70 6.32 -31.05
CA SER A 17 37.16 7.59 -30.61
C SER A 17 36.14 8.11 -31.62
N VAL A 18 35.02 8.66 -31.14
CA VAL A 18 34.21 9.63 -31.88
C VAL A 18 33.88 10.77 -30.92
N SER A 19 34.80 11.72 -30.85
CA SER A 19 34.46 13.12 -30.66
C SER A 19 33.91 13.68 -31.99
N GLN A 20 32.95 14.60 -31.87
CA GLN A 20 32.32 15.42 -32.93
C GLN A 20 31.23 14.77 -33.79
N LEU A 21 29.98 15.09 -33.44
CA LEU A 21 28.87 15.50 -34.32
C LEU A 21 27.85 16.11 -33.34
N GLY A 22 27.58 17.41 -33.35
CA GLY A 22 27.08 18.15 -34.49
C GLY A 22 25.66 18.58 -34.12
N ARG A 23 25.55 19.83 -33.65
CA ARG A 23 24.31 20.55 -33.33
C ARG A 23 23.19 20.26 -34.33
N ARG A 24 21.96 20.02 -33.85
CA ARG A 24 20.72 20.61 -34.38
C ARG A 24 19.51 20.23 -33.52
N ALA A 25 19.04 21.20 -32.76
CA ALA A 25 17.65 21.30 -32.32
C ALA A 25 16.83 21.92 -33.47
N PRO A 26 15.57 21.53 -33.69
CA PRO A 26 14.61 22.37 -34.37
C PRO A 26 13.86 23.21 -33.33
N SER A 27 14.09 24.52 -33.38
CA SER A 27 13.26 25.55 -32.79
C SER A 27 11.93 25.65 -33.56
N CYS A 28 10.80 25.42 -32.89
CA CYS A 28 9.51 25.90 -33.36
C CYS A 28 9.41 27.40 -33.01
N ALA A 29 9.70 28.26 -33.98
CA ALA A 29 9.43 29.68 -33.90
C ALA A 29 8.07 29.98 -34.53
N ALA A 30 7.27 30.74 -33.79
CA ALA A 30 6.05 31.38 -34.23
C ALA A 30 6.30 32.34 -35.42
N ALA A 31 5.30 32.48 -36.29
CA ALA A 31 5.14 33.65 -37.14
C ALA A 31 3.65 33.90 -37.38
N PHE A 32 3.35 35.19 -37.46
CA PHE A 32 2.07 35.85 -37.28
C PHE A 32 1.15 35.80 -38.51
N SER A 33 -0.11 36.09 -38.20
CA SER A 33 -1.23 36.52 -39.04
C SER A 33 -0.89 37.35 -40.29
N SER A 34 -1.63 37.11 -41.37
CA SER A 34 -2.17 38.20 -42.21
C SER A 34 -3.49 37.77 -42.85
N SER A 35 -4.29 38.76 -43.21
CA SER A 35 -5.75 38.78 -43.25
C SER A 35 -6.35 38.78 -44.67
N SER A 36 -7.42 37.97 -44.88
CA SER A 36 -8.67 38.21 -45.67
C SER A 36 -8.60 38.61 -47.18
N PRO A 37 -9.73 38.69 -47.93
CA PRO A 37 -10.91 37.80 -48.04
C PRO A 37 -11.35 37.58 -49.51
N TRP A 38 -11.97 36.45 -49.88
CA TRP A 38 -12.90 36.40 -51.02
C TRP A 38 -14.02 35.38 -50.78
N VAL A 39 -15.23 35.80 -51.13
CA VAL A 39 -16.56 35.17 -50.94
C VAL A 39 -16.96 34.45 -52.24
N ASP A 40 -17.86 33.46 -52.10
CA ASP A 40 -18.88 32.94 -53.04
C ASP A 40 -18.87 31.39 -52.97
N ASP A 41 -19.68 30.73 -52.14
CA ASP A 41 -21.15 30.54 -52.16
C ASP A 41 -21.66 29.73 -53.34
N TRP A 42 -21.69 28.38 -53.24
CA TRP A 42 -22.71 27.53 -53.89
C TRP A 42 -22.97 26.28 -53.03
N ALA A 43 -24.22 26.15 -52.58
CA ALA A 43 -24.79 25.02 -51.87
C ALA A 43 -24.94 23.78 -52.77
N THR A 44 -24.78 22.59 -52.18
CA THR A 44 -25.63 21.42 -52.48
C THR A 44 -25.56 20.43 -51.32
N ASP A 45 -26.74 20.08 -50.83
CA ASP A 45 -27.08 19.02 -49.88
C ASP A 45 -26.32 17.71 -50.11
N MET A 46 -25.75 17.17 -49.04
CA MET A 46 -25.57 15.74 -48.85
C MET A 46 -25.82 15.45 -47.37
N ASP A 47 -26.95 14.79 -47.09
CA ASP A 47 -27.29 14.16 -45.81
C ASP A 47 -26.09 13.35 -45.28
N HIS A 48 -25.57 13.74 -44.12
CA HIS A 48 -24.71 12.88 -43.32
C HIS A 48 -25.38 12.64 -41.97
N PRO A 49 -25.59 11.37 -41.57
CA PRO A 49 -26.23 11.05 -40.31
C PRO A 49 -25.34 11.49 -39.15
N ASP A 50 -25.99 11.95 -38.09
CA ASP A 50 -25.42 12.28 -36.78
C ASP A 50 -24.67 11.09 -36.17
N ASP A 51 -23.43 10.87 -36.58
CA ASP A 51 -22.46 10.10 -35.81
C ASP A 51 -21.73 11.09 -34.88
N ASN A 52 -22.39 11.44 -33.78
CA ASN A 52 -21.74 12.03 -32.63
C ASN A 52 -20.91 10.92 -31.96
N PRO A 53 -19.57 10.90 -32.05
CA PRO A 53 -18.79 9.92 -31.33
C PRO A 53 -18.76 10.40 -29.89
N VAL A 54 -19.76 9.97 -29.10
CA VAL A 54 -19.57 9.85 -27.66
C VAL A 54 -18.36 8.91 -27.53
N GLN A 55 -17.19 9.50 -27.32
CA GLN A 55 -16.04 8.80 -26.80
C GLN A 55 -16.49 8.19 -25.48
N ALA A 56 -17.01 6.96 -25.55
CA ALA A 56 -16.98 6.05 -24.43
C ALA A 56 -15.48 5.90 -24.12
N ALA A 57 -14.99 6.73 -23.19
CA ALA A 57 -13.69 6.53 -22.61
C ALA A 57 -13.72 5.09 -22.11
N ALA A 58 -13.00 4.20 -22.78
CA ALA A 58 -12.85 2.83 -22.35
C ALA A 58 -12.21 2.91 -20.96
N HIS A 59 -13.03 2.82 -19.92
CA HIS A 59 -12.54 2.76 -18.56
C HIS A 59 -11.59 1.57 -18.51
N LYS A 60 -10.30 1.86 -18.29
CA LYS A 60 -9.30 0.83 -18.15
C LYS A 60 -9.73 -0.08 -17.01
N ARG A 61 -9.96 -1.36 -17.34
CA ARG A 61 -10.38 -2.36 -16.36
C ARG A 61 -9.32 -2.43 -15.27
N ARG A 62 -9.73 -2.25 -14.02
CA ARG A 62 -8.87 -2.34 -12.84
C ARG A 62 -8.90 -3.76 -12.31
N HIS A 63 -7.83 -4.15 -11.63
CA HIS A 63 -7.63 -5.51 -11.15
C HIS A 63 -7.10 -5.49 -9.72
N LEU A 64 -7.36 -6.57 -8.97
CA LEU A 64 -6.76 -6.75 -7.66
C LEU A 64 -5.39 -7.41 -7.83
N TYR A 65 -4.34 -6.72 -7.42
CA TYR A 65 -2.99 -7.24 -7.39
C TYR A 65 -2.65 -7.68 -5.97
N LEU A 66 -2.25 -8.95 -5.81
CA LEU A 66 -1.77 -9.49 -4.55
C LEU A 66 -0.26 -9.70 -4.62
N VAL A 67 0.47 -9.27 -3.60
CA VAL A 67 1.90 -9.57 -3.46
C VAL A 67 2.09 -10.49 -2.27
N LEU A 68 2.63 -11.69 -2.54
CA LEU A 68 2.71 -12.79 -1.60
C LEU A 68 4.14 -13.33 -1.52
N ASP A 69 4.61 -13.60 -0.30
CA ASP A 69 5.84 -14.36 -0.05
C ASP A 69 5.54 -15.87 -0.10
N ASP A 70 5.10 -16.31 -1.28
CA ASP A 70 4.50 -17.62 -1.52
C ASP A 70 5.49 -18.73 -1.91
N TRP A 71 6.79 -18.42 -1.86
CA TRP A 71 7.84 -19.36 -2.20
C TRP A 71 9.12 -19.05 -1.45
N ASN A 72 9.93 -20.09 -1.22
CA ASN A 72 11.14 -20.01 -0.42
C ASN A 72 12.26 -19.19 -1.07
N LYS A 73 12.05 -18.50 -2.19
CA LYS A 73 13.08 -17.69 -2.83
C LYS A 73 12.67 -16.25 -3.05
N GLY A 74 11.55 -15.75 -2.51
CA GLY A 74 11.18 -14.34 -2.67
C GLY A 74 9.68 -14.15 -2.67
N PHE A 75 9.21 -13.21 -3.50
CA PHE A 75 7.79 -12.86 -3.60
C PHE A 75 7.24 -13.09 -5.01
N SER A 76 5.92 -13.18 -5.11
CA SER A 76 5.17 -13.26 -6.35
C SER A 76 4.08 -12.19 -6.38
N ILE A 77 3.83 -11.64 -7.57
CA ILE A 77 2.73 -10.72 -7.85
C ILE A 77 1.67 -11.48 -8.63
N TYR A 78 0.45 -11.52 -8.11
CA TYR A 78 -0.72 -12.12 -8.72
C TYR A 78 -1.67 -11.02 -9.19
N LYS A 79 -2.32 -11.25 -10.34
CA LYS A 79 -3.37 -10.38 -10.88
C LYS A 79 -4.69 -11.16 -10.84
N LEU A 80 -5.71 -10.62 -10.18
CA LEU A 80 -7.02 -11.22 -10.05
C LEU A 80 -8.09 -10.38 -10.75
N ASP A 81 -8.89 -11.03 -11.59
CA ASP A 81 -10.03 -10.43 -12.28
C ASP A 81 -11.29 -10.63 -11.42
N LEU A 82 -11.74 -9.54 -10.78
CA LEU A 82 -12.85 -9.57 -9.82
C LEU A 82 -14.22 -9.22 -10.43
N ASP A 83 -14.25 -8.84 -11.70
CA ASP A 83 -15.45 -8.42 -12.43
C ASP A 83 -16.18 -9.57 -13.14
N ASP A 84 -15.50 -10.70 -13.33
CA ASP A 84 -16.05 -11.86 -14.03
C ASP A 84 -16.76 -12.79 -13.01
N ASP A 85 -17.97 -12.44 -12.58
CA ASP A 85 -18.95 -13.45 -12.14
C ASP A 85 -20.36 -12.86 -11.94
N TYR A 86 -21.11 -12.77 -13.04
CA TYR A 86 -22.55 -12.99 -12.97
C TYR A 86 -22.78 -14.41 -13.51
N GLY A 87 -22.73 -15.42 -12.64
CA GLY A 87 -23.42 -16.68 -12.91
C GLY A 87 -22.58 -17.96 -12.98
N SER A 88 -21.78 -18.28 -11.96
CA SER A 88 -21.60 -19.69 -11.64
C SER A 88 -21.91 -19.99 -10.16
N ASP A 89 -23.01 -20.71 -9.95
CA ASP A 89 -23.34 -21.44 -8.72
C ASP A 89 -22.33 -22.59 -8.52
N GLN A 90 -21.04 -22.28 -8.43
CA GLN A 90 -20.04 -23.22 -7.95
C GLN A 90 -19.78 -22.89 -6.49
N GLY A 91 -20.48 -23.61 -5.61
CA GLY A 91 -20.28 -23.52 -4.18
C GLY A 91 -18.81 -23.74 -3.84
N ALA A 92 -18.23 -22.79 -3.10
CA ALA A 92 -17.11 -22.93 -2.16
C ALA A 92 -15.98 -23.93 -2.49
N ASP A 93 -15.66 -24.16 -3.77
CA ASP A 93 -14.48 -24.93 -4.14
C ASP A 93 -13.26 -24.01 -4.04
N MET A 94 -12.30 -24.42 -3.23
CA MET A 94 -11.11 -23.65 -2.93
C MET A 94 -10.26 -23.52 -4.20
N ALA A 95 -10.32 -22.36 -4.85
CA ALA A 95 -9.59 -22.14 -6.08
C ALA A 95 -8.07 -22.06 -5.81
N SER A 96 -7.26 -22.49 -6.78
CA SER A 96 -5.85 -22.14 -6.78
C SER A 96 -5.67 -20.71 -7.29
N LEU A 97 -4.66 -19.99 -6.78
CA LEU A 97 -4.28 -18.72 -7.38
C LEU A 97 -3.91 -18.91 -8.87
N PRO A 98 -4.22 -17.93 -9.74
CA PRO A 98 -3.77 -17.98 -11.14
C PRO A 98 -2.24 -17.94 -11.22
N ALA A 99 -1.67 -18.15 -12.40
CA ALA A 99 -0.23 -17.98 -12.57
C ALA A 99 0.19 -16.53 -12.20
N PRO A 100 1.26 -16.34 -11.41
CA PRO A 100 1.72 -15.01 -11.04
C PRO A 100 2.21 -14.26 -12.28
N VAL A 101 1.89 -12.96 -12.35
CA VAL A 101 2.33 -12.07 -13.43
C VAL A 101 3.81 -11.69 -13.27
N HIS A 102 4.35 -11.82 -12.06
CA HIS A 102 5.77 -11.63 -11.79
C HIS A 102 6.23 -12.48 -10.60
N ARG A 103 7.45 -13.01 -10.67
CA ARG A 103 8.14 -13.64 -9.53
C ARG A 103 9.52 -13.00 -9.39
N GLN A 104 9.83 -12.50 -8.20
CA GLN A 104 11.11 -11.90 -7.90
C GLN A 104 11.89 -12.81 -6.96
N GLU A 105 13.08 -13.24 -7.39
CA GLU A 105 14.00 -14.00 -6.56
C GLU A 105 14.76 -13.06 -5.59
N LYS A 106 14.91 -13.51 -4.35
CA LYS A 106 15.71 -12.99 -3.26
C LYS A 106 16.86 -13.97 -3.07
N ARG A 107 18.10 -13.48 -3.18
CA ARG A 107 19.25 -14.26 -2.71
C ARG A 107 19.22 -14.23 -1.19
N HIS A 108 19.07 -15.40 -0.56
CA HIS A 108 19.07 -15.58 0.90
C HIS A 108 20.40 -15.21 1.52
N VAL A 109 20.63 -13.91 1.74
CA VAL A 109 21.74 -13.42 2.55
C VAL A 109 21.25 -12.66 3.78
N THR A 110 19.98 -12.24 3.80
CA THR A 110 19.40 -11.50 4.94
C THR A 110 17.97 -11.97 5.28
N ASP A 111 17.64 -12.00 6.57
CA ASP A 111 16.28 -12.27 7.09
C ASP A 111 15.33 -11.05 6.96
N ARG A 112 15.68 -10.03 6.16
CA ARG A 112 14.84 -8.84 5.99
C ARG A 112 13.68 -9.11 5.01
N PRO A 113 12.43 -8.76 5.36
CA PRO A 113 11.31 -8.89 4.44
C PRO A 113 11.42 -7.88 3.29
N TRP A 114 10.73 -8.15 2.18
CA TRP A 114 10.52 -7.14 1.16
C TRP A 114 9.50 -6.10 1.63
N ASN A 115 9.74 -4.85 1.26
CA ASN A 115 8.80 -3.77 1.47
C ASN A 115 8.07 -3.45 0.17
N PHE A 116 6.82 -3.02 0.29
CA PHE A 116 5.96 -2.76 -0.87
C PHE A 116 5.23 -1.43 -0.71
N ALA A 117 5.08 -0.70 -1.80
CA ALA A 117 4.27 0.48 -1.93
C ALA A 117 3.68 0.55 -3.34
N THR A 118 2.74 1.46 -3.56
CA THR A 118 2.22 1.76 -4.90
C THR A 118 2.39 3.23 -5.25
N LEU A 119 2.48 3.53 -6.54
CA LEU A 119 2.42 4.88 -7.08
C LEU A 119 1.83 4.84 -8.48
N GLY A 120 0.59 5.30 -8.64
CA GLY A 120 -0.16 5.14 -9.88
C GLY A 120 -0.28 3.66 -10.27
N SER A 121 0.14 3.31 -11.48
CA SER A 121 0.16 1.92 -12.00
C SER A 121 1.33 1.07 -11.49
N LYS A 122 2.17 1.60 -10.60
CA LYS A 122 3.45 0.96 -10.26
C LYS A 122 3.40 0.34 -8.88
N ILE A 123 3.66 -0.97 -8.81
CA ILE A 123 4.01 -1.67 -7.58
C ILE A 123 5.51 -1.52 -7.38
N ILE A 124 5.90 -0.85 -6.29
CA ILE A 124 7.27 -0.63 -5.89
C ILE A 124 7.60 -1.66 -4.83
N ALA A 125 8.61 -2.49 -5.07
CA ALA A 125 9.18 -3.38 -4.09
C ALA A 125 10.61 -2.93 -3.76
N ALA A 126 10.97 -2.89 -2.47
CA ALA A 126 12.35 -2.65 -2.06
C ALA A 126 12.80 -3.72 -1.07
N GLY A 127 13.99 -4.26 -1.30
CA GLY A 127 14.52 -5.34 -0.47
C GLY A 127 16.03 -5.36 -0.47
N ALA A 128 16.61 -5.86 0.63
CA ALA A 128 18.04 -6.11 0.72
C ALA A 128 18.42 -7.35 -0.11
N LEU A 129 19.47 -7.23 -0.92
CA LEU A 129 20.00 -8.31 -1.75
C LEU A 129 21.05 -9.14 -1.02
N HIS A 130 22.13 -8.49 -0.59
CA HIS A 130 23.35 -9.16 -0.13
C HIS A 130 23.81 -8.66 1.24
N THR A 131 23.87 -7.34 1.42
CA THR A 131 24.25 -6.70 2.69
C THR A 131 23.18 -5.68 3.09
N LYS A 132 23.28 -5.12 4.30
CA LYS A 132 22.41 -4.01 4.74
C LYS A 132 22.53 -2.77 3.82
N GLU A 133 23.63 -2.67 3.08
CA GLU A 133 23.95 -1.53 2.22
C GLU A 133 23.56 -1.78 0.76
N ASP A 134 23.36 -3.05 0.37
CA ASP A 134 22.95 -3.49 -0.96
C ASP A 134 21.44 -3.75 -1.00
N ALA A 135 20.66 -2.71 -1.25
CA ALA A 135 19.21 -2.82 -1.48
C ALA A 135 18.87 -2.53 -2.94
N VAL A 136 17.85 -3.23 -3.45
CA VAL A 136 17.30 -3.04 -4.79
C VAL A 136 15.88 -2.51 -4.70
N THR A 137 15.55 -1.56 -5.56
CA THR A 137 14.15 -1.27 -5.86
C THR A 137 13.77 -1.89 -7.18
N PHE A 138 12.70 -2.65 -7.13
CA PHE A 138 12.00 -3.22 -8.26
C PHE A 138 10.69 -2.45 -8.43
N MET A 139 10.35 -2.12 -9.66
CA MET A 139 9.07 -1.49 -10.00
C MET A 139 8.40 -2.33 -11.07
N TYR A 140 7.24 -2.88 -10.76
CA TYR A 140 6.35 -3.53 -11.70
C TYR A 140 5.26 -2.57 -12.12
N ASP A 141 5.16 -2.29 -13.42
CA ASP A 141 4.13 -1.43 -13.99
C ASP A 141 2.96 -2.29 -14.46
N THR A 142 1.80 -2.17 -13.81
CA THR A 142 0.59 -2.93 -14.14
C THR A 142 0.05 -2.60 -15.52
N ASP A 143 0.35 -1.41 -16.04
CA ASP A 143 -0.14 -0.92 -17.32
C ASP A 143 0.61 -1.54 -18.50
N THR A 144 1.93 -1.66 -18.35
CA THR A 144 2.82 -2.09 -19.42
C THR A 144 3.34 -3.50 -19.21
N THR A 145 3.09 -4.10 -18.04
CA THR A 145 3.75 -5.32 -17.52
C THR A 145 5.28 -5.19 -17.45
N GLY A 146 5.77 -3.95 -17.59
CA GLY A 146 7.18 -3.63 -17.60
C GLY A 146 7.79 -3.71 -16.21
N VAL A 147 9.06 -4.12 -16.17
CA VAL A 147 9.85 -4.17 -14.96
C VAL A 147 11.00 -3.17 -15.08
N SER A 148 11.17 -2.35 -14.04
CA SER A 148 12.34 -1.50 -13.86
C SER A 148 13.07 -1.89 -12.59
N VAL A 149 14.40 -1.95 -12.65
CA VAL A 149 15.26 -2.29 -11.52
C VAL A 149 16.22 -1.15 -11.27
N ILE A 150 16.23 -0.61 -10.05
CA ILE A 150 17.08 0.50 -9.62
C ILE A 150 18.04 -0.05 -8.56
N PRO A 151 19.33 -0.23 -8.89
CA PRO A 151 20.30 -0.90 -8.02
C PRO A 151 20.95 0.01 -6.97
N CYS A 152 20.73 1.33 -7.01
CA CYS A 152 21.37 2.28 -6.10
C CYS A 152 20.32 3.12 -5.39
N LEU A 153 19.83 2.60 -4.27
CA LEU A 153 18.86 3.31 -3.46
C LEU A 153 19.50 4.42 -2.63
N PRO A 154 18.79 5.55 -2.40
CA PRO A 154 19.08 6.44 -1.28
C PRO A 154 19.20 5.60 0.00
N PRO A 155 20.17 5.89 0.89
CA PRO A 155 20.34 5.14 2.14
C PRO A 155 19.06 4.92 2.95
N ALA A 156 18.14 5.90 2.93
CA ALA A 156 16.85 5.88 3.62
C ALA A 156 15.82 4.86 3.07
N LEU A 157 16.09 4.20 1.94
CA LEU A 157 15.24 3.15 1.39
C LEU A 157 15.79 1.73 1.63
N ARG A 158 16.93 1.61 2.32
CA ARG A 158 17.65 0.33 2.45
C ARG A 158 17.20 -0.50 3.65
N GLY A 159 16.44 0.07 4.59
CA GLY A 159 15.94 -0.68 5.74
C GLY A 159 14.48 -1.07 5.71
N PRO A 160 13.98 -1.63 6.83
CA PRO A 160 12.61 -2.12 6.94
C PRO A 160 11.62 -0.96 6.97
N TRP A 161 10.69 -0.93 6.02
CA TRP A 161 9.67 0.11 5.97
C TRP A 161 8.58 -0.26 6.97
N MET A 162 8.32 0.64 7.92
CA MET A 162 7.19 0.53 8.84
C MET A 162 5.89 0.97 8.15
N LEU A 163 5.99 2.02 7.33
CA LEU A 163 4.90 2.59 6.57
C LEU A 163 5.41 3.09 5.21
N ALA A 164 4.65 2.82 4.16
CA ALA A 164 4.86 3.43 2.85
C ALA A 164 3.50 3.81 2.24
N VAL A 165 3.29 5.10 1.97
CA VAL A 165 1.99 5.64 1.53
C VAL A 165 2.19 6.55 0.33
N ALA A 166 1.42 6.29 -0.73
CA ALA A 166 1.31 7.17 -1.88
C ALA A 166 0.57 8.45 -1.47
N SER A 167 1.15 9.62 -1.74
CA SER A 167 0.49 10.91 -1.52
C SER A 167 0.88 11.88 -2.63
N GLY A 168 -0.09 12.44 -3.34
CA GLY A 168 0.15 13.23 -4.55
C GLY A 168 0.97 12.46 -5.57
N ASP A 169 2.08 13.05 -6.01
CA ASP A 169 2.93 12.51 -7.08
C ASP A 169 4.11 11.65 -6.55
N GLY A 170 4.10 11.30 -5.26
CA GLY A 170 5.21 10.59 -4.61
C GLY A 170 4.78 9.57 -3.56
N VAL A 171 5.77 8.90 -2.98
CA VAL A 171 5.61 7.94 -1.87
C VAL A 171 6.38 8.45 -0.66
N ASN A 172 5.71 8.54 0.50
CA ASN A 172 6.37 8.75 1.79
C ASN A 172 6.71 7.39 2.39
N VAL A 173 7.97 7.21 2.80
CA VAL A 173 8.48 5.98 3.39
C VAL A 173 9.08 6.29 4.76
N PHE A 174 8.69 5.48 5.75
CA PHE A 174 9.14 5.60 7.14
C PHE A 174 9.90 4.32 7.54
N GLU A 175 11.13 4.47 8.04
CA GLU A 175 12.02 3.36 8.40
C GLU A 175 12.22 3.25 9.93
N ALA A 176 12.26 2.02 10.46
CA ALA A 176 12.49 1.79 11.90
C ALA A 176 13.91 2.12 12.39
N ASN A 177 14.94 2.04 11.53
CA ASN A 177 16.32 2.29 11.98
C ASN A 177 16.69 3.76 11.77
N SER A 178 16.82 4.50 12.88
CA SER A 178 17.22 5.92 13.00
C SER A 178 16.20 6.88 12.39
N GLU A 179 15.50 7.65 13.24
CA GLU A 179 14.83 8.99 13.12
C GLU A 179 14.46 9.59 11.75
N ASN A 180 14.49 8.81 10.67
CA ASN A 180 14.57 9.25 9.30
C ASN A 180 13.24 8.95 8.63
N HIS A 181 12.66 10.00 8.09
CA HIS A 181 11.56 9.93 7.15
C HIS A 181 12.07 10.37 5.78
N TRP A 182 11.57 9.72 4.74
CA TRP A 182 11.93 10.05 3.38
C TRP A 182 10.69 10.19 2.50
N THR A 183 10.71 11.18 1.63
CA THR A 183 9.71 11.35 0.57
C THR A 183 10.40 11.37 -0.77
N TRP A 184 9.71 10.89 -1.80
CA TRP A 184 10.19 11.00 -3.17
C TRP A 184 10.28 12.50 -3.56
N GLY A 185 11.46 13.11 -3.39
CA GLY A 185 11.75 14.49 -3.81
C GLY A 185 12.11 15.49 -2.72
N SER A 186 12.22 15.13 -1.43
CA SER A 186 12.68 16.06 -0.38
C SER A 186 13.61 15.43 0.66
N ILE A 187 14.48 16.26 1.24
CA ILE A 187 15.45 15.92 2.31
C ILE A 187 14.69 15.69 3.64
N PRO A 188 15.09 14.74 4.51
CA PRO A 188 14.41 14.46 5.77
C PRO A 188 14.25 15.70 6.65
N SER A 189 13.02 16.04 7.05
CA SER A 189 12.74 16.81 8.26
C SER A 189 12.83 15.86 9.46
N MET A 190 13.35 16.31 10.62
CA MET A 190 13.28 15.52 11.86
C MET A 190 11.82 15.17 12.16
N LEU A 191 11.57 13.90 12.48
CA LEU A 191 10.24 13.43 12.86
C LEU A 191 9.92 13.83 14.30
N PRO A 192 8.69 14.30 14.59
CA PRO A 192 8.28 14.62 15.96
C PRO A 192 7.91 13.36 16.78
N PHE A 193 8.04 12.17 16.22
CA PHE A 193 7.68 10.89 16.82
C PHE A 193 8.61 9.77 16.34
N ARG A 194 8.63 8.64 17.05
CA ARG A 194 9.33 7.44 16.60
C ARG A 194 8.51 6.72 15.54
N VAL A 195 9.16 6.27 14.49
CA VAL A 195 8.51 5.55 13.38
C VAL A 195 7.91 4.21 13.84
N GLU A 196 8.50 3.60 14.86
CA GLU A 196 8.05 2.32 15.44
C GLU A 196 6.68 2.45 16.12
N ASP A 197 6.32 3.66 16.53
CA ASP A 197 5.07 3.97 17.24
C ASP A 197 3.91 4.29 16.28
N ILE A 198 4.14 4.27 14.96
CA ILE A 198 3.10 4.49 13.96
C ILE A 198 2.09 3.34 13.97
N GLU A 199 0.83 3.69 14.17
CA GLU A 199 -0.27 2.72 14.20
C GLU A 199 -1.19 2.85 13.00
N SER A 200 -1.39 4.08 12.53
CA SER A 200 -2.34 4.37 11.47
C SER A 200 -1.91 5.54 10.61
N SER A 201 -2.45 5.56 9.39
CA SER A 201 -2.20 6.63 8.42
C SER A 201 -3.41 6.84 7.52
N ALA A 202 -3.62 8.06 7.06
CA ALA A 202 -4.64 8.37 6.07
C ALA A 202 -4.17 9.52 5.18
N VAL A 203 -4.52 9.46 3.90
CA VAL A 203 -4.24 10.56 2.98
C VAL A 203 -5.49 11.44 2.94
N HIS A 204 -5.29 12.72 3.19
CA HIS A 204 -6.36 13.70 3.13
C HIS A 204 -6.70 14.02 1.66
N PRO A 205 -7.98 14.17 1.28
CA PRO A 205 -8.37 14.40 -0.12
C PRO A 205 -7.95 15.76 -0.68
N ASP A 206 -7.64 16.74 0.18
CA ASP A 206 -7.25 18.07 -0.26
C ASP A 206 -5.98 18.10 -1.13
N ARG A 207 -5.91 19.15 -1.95
CA ARG A 207 -4.72 19.51 -2.74
C ARG A 207 -4.13 18.34 -3.55
N GLY A 208 -5.00 17.42 -4.00
CA GLY A 208 -4.61 16.24 -4.78
C GLY A 208 -3.96 15.14 -3.94
N GLY A 209 -4.39 14.94 -2.69
CA GLY A 209 -3.90 13.83 -1.86
C GLY A 209 -2.50 14.05 -1.30
N ARG A 210 -2.08 15.30 -1.10
CA ARG A 210 -0.69 15.65 -0.71
C ARG A 210 -0.46 15.74 0.79
N THR A 211 -1.52 15.69 1.58
CA THR A 211 -1.43 15.77 3.03
C THR A 211 -1.59 14.38 3.63
N LEU A 212 -0.57 13.93 4.36
CA LEU A 212 -0.59 12.65 5.06
C LEU A 212 -0.90 12.89 6.54
N PHE A 213 -1.87 12.17 7.08
CA PHE A 213 -2.11 12.05 8.52
C PHE A 213 -1.51 10.76 9.05
N VAL A 214 -0.95 10.81 10.25
CA VAL A 214 -0.36 9.67 10.96
C VAL A 214 -0.75 9.75 12.42
N SER A 215 -1.30 8.68 13.00
CA SER A 215 -1.43 8.56 14.45
C SER A 215 -0.35 7.63 15.01
N VAL A 216 0.23 8.06 16.11
CA VAL A 216 1.27 7.33 16.84
C VAL A 216 0.80 7.01 18.24
N GLY A 217 1.08 5.80 18.72
CA GLY A 217 0.77 5.40 20.09
C GLY A 217 2.02 5.41 20.96
N HIS A 218 1.95 6.15 22.06
CA HIS A 218 3.01 6.18 23.06
C HIS A 218 2.76 5.11 24.11
N TRP A 219 3.81 4.34 24.38
CA TRP A 219 3.92 3.50 25.56
C TRP A 219 4.68 4.32 26.60
N ASP A 220 4.13 4.55 27.80
CA ASP A 220 4.85 5.24 28.87
C ASP A 220 5.92 4.31 29.46
N PRO A 221 7.22 4.56 29.23
CA PRO A 221 8.28 3.71 29.75
C PRO A 221 8.52 3.90 31.26
N LEU A 222 7.94 4.92 31.91
CA LEU A 222 8.04 5.05 33.38
C LEU A 222 7.21 3.98 34.12
N CYS A 223 6.33 3.27 33.42
CA CYS A 223 5.64 2.08 33.92
C CYS A 223 6.50 0.80 33.82
N ASP A 224 7.63 0.83 33.11
CA ASP A 224 8.50 -0.36 32.92
C ASP A 224 9.44 -0.62 34.11
N ASP A 225 9.70 0.39 34.94
CA ASP A 225 10.77 0.34 35.96
C ASP A 225 10.30 -0.03 37.38
N ILE A 226 9.04 -0.42 37.59
CA ILE A 226 8.57 -0.79 38.94
C ILE A 226 7.94 -2.18 38.92
N TYR A 227 8.58 -3.10 39.65
CA TYR A 227 8.09 -4.43 40.05
C TYR A 227 6.75 -4.41 40.84
N ASP A 228 5.99 -3.31 40.85
CA ASP A 228 4.72 -3.18 41.54
C ASP A 228 3.57 -3.47 40.57
N GLN A 229 3.46 -4.77 40.27
CA GLN A 229 2.48 -5.42 39.42
C GLN A 229 1.11 -5.51 40.10
N THR A 230 0.55 -4.42 40.63
CA THR A 230 -0.67 -4.51 41.46
C THR A 230 -1.88 -3.77 40.93
N ASN A 231 -1.77 -2.92 39.89
CA ASN A 231 -2.96 -2.32 39.29
C ASN A 231 -2.89 -2.18 37.75
N PRO A 232 -3.61 -3.03 37.00
CA PRO A 232 -3.78 -2.88 35.54
C PRO A 232 -4.43 -1.56 35.10
N GLU A 233 -4.92 -0.74 36.05
CA GLU A 233 -5.63 0.50 35.78
C GLU A 233 -4.76 1.70 35.41
N ASP A 234 -3.44 1.63 35.63
CA ASP A 234 -2.52 2.75 35.41
C ASP A 234 -1.81 2.73 34.04
N PHE A 235 -2.04 1.72 33.18
CA PHE A 235 -1.52 1.71 31.81
C PHE A 235 -2.37 2.60 30.89
N SER A 236 -2.04 3.89 30.80
CA SER A 236 -2.61 4.77 29.76
C SER A 236 -1.75 4.73 28.49
N ARG A 237 -2.19 4.00 27.46
CA ARG A 237 -1.68 4.19 26.08
C ARG A 237 -2.21 5.53 25.59
N THR A 238 -1.35 6.54 25.53
CA THR A 238 -1.72 7.82 24.92
C THR A 238 -1.43 7.76 23.42
N SER A 239 -2.20 8.46 22.62
CA SER A 239 -1.98 8.49 21.17
C SER A 239 -2.09 9.91 20.67
N GLU A 240 -1.27 10.24 19.68
CA GLU A 240 -1.18 11.56 19.10
C GLU A 240 -1.32 11.50 17.59
N THR A 241 -1.97 12.49 17.00
CA THR A 241 -2.11 12.59 15.55
C THR A 241 -1.32 13.76 15.00
N PHE A 242 -0.63 13.50 13.89
CA PHE A 242 0.16 14.47 13.16
C PHE A 242 -0.25 14.50 11.69
N SER A 243 0.00 15.63 11.03
CA SER A 243 -0.07 15.71 9.57
C SER A 243 1.23 16.24 8.97
N TYR A 244 1.54 15.75 7.77
CA TYR A 244 2.64 16.21 6.95
C TYR A 244 2.08 16.88 5.69
N LEU A 245 2.30 18.19 5.62
CA LEU A 245 2.06 18.98 4.42
C LEU A 245 3.38 18.95 3.64
N GLY A 246 3.39 18.46 2.40
CA GLY A 246 4.58 18.25 1.53
C GLY A 246 5.58 19.43 1.39
N SER A 247 5.28 20.58 2.01
CA SER A 247 6.19 21.68 2.36
C SER A 247 7.31 21.35 3.39
N GLY A 248 7.38 20.13 3.93
CA GLY A 248 8.47 19.71 4.83
C GLY A 248 8.24 19.98 6.32
N LYS A 249 7.00 20.24 6.74
CA LYS A 249 6.65 20.50 8.16
C LYS A 249 5.58 19.54 8.65
N TRP A 250 5.83 18.98 9.84
CA TRP A 250 4.84 18.22 10.60
C TRP A 250 4.02 19.15 11.50
N ARG A 251 2.72 18.90 11.58
CA ARG A 251 1.79 19.59 12.48
C ARG A 251 1.13 18.58 13.41
N ARG A 252 1.16 18.83 14.71
CA ARG A 252 0.42 18.07 15.72
C ARG A 252 -1.04 18.52 15.76
N HIS A 253 -1.96 17.57 15.83
CA HIS A 253 -3.41 17.77 15.88
C HIS A 253 -4.05 17.45 17.23
N GLY A 254 -3.32 16.86 18.18
CA GLY A 254 -3.81 16.64 19.53
C GLY A 254 -3.59 15.21 20.04
N GLU A 255 -4.06 14.96 21.26
CA GLU A 255 -3.99 13.67 21.97
C GLU A 255 -5.21 12.82 21.63
N TRP A 256 -5.29 12.46 20.36
CA TRP A 256 -6.27 11.55 19.82
C TRP A 256 -5.66 10.81 18.64
N ASP A 257 -6.28 9.71 18.27
CA ASP A 257 -5.88 8.86 17.16
C ASP A 257 -7.02 8.54 16.21
N LEU A 258 -6.63 8.15 15.00
CA LEU A 258 -7.55 7.58 14.03
C LEU A 258 -8.08 6.23 14.55
N PRO A 259 -9.37 5.93 14.35
CA PRO A 259 -10.03 4.76 14.92
C PRO A 259 -9.69 3.43 14.22
N PHE A 260 -8.70 3.42 13.31
CA PHE A 260 -8.33 2.26 12.51
C PHE A 260 -6.83 1.98 12.62
N PHE A 261 -6.45 0.72 12.41
CA PHE A 261 -5.05 0.30 12.31
C PHE A 261 -4.62 0.21 10.84
N GLY A 262 -3.40 0.63 10.52
CA GLY A 262 -2.89 0.66 9.16
C GLY A 262 -3.43 1.84 8.34
N GLN A 263 -3.72 1.63 7.06
CA GLN A 263 -4.16 2.69 6.16
C GLN A 263 -5.68 2.87 6.20
N GLY A 264 -6.13 4.10 6.42
CA GLY A 264 -7.50 4.54 6.14
C GLY A 264 -7.60 5.07 4.70
N HIS A 265 -8.71 4.75 4.05
CA HIS A 265 -9.01 5.16 2.68
C HIS A 265 -10.08 6.24 2.69
N TYR A 266 -9.84 7.36 2.01
CA TYR A 266 -10.89 8.36 1.80
C TYR A 266 -11.92 7.81 0.81
N ASP A 267 -13.18 7.94 1.20
CA ASP A 267 -14.36 7.59 0.43
C ASP A 267 -15.18 8.85 0.22
N ASP A 268 -15.37 9.23 -1.04
CA ASP A 268 -15.99 10.48 -1.45
C ASP A 268 -17.51 10.49 -1.26
N ASP A 269 -18.20 9.37 -1.44
CA ASP A 269 -19.65 9.33 -1.17
C ASP A 269 -19.95 9.28 0.34
N LEU A 270 -19.05 8.71 1.16
CA LEU A 270 -19.17 8.74 2.61
C LEU A 270 -18.60 10.03 3.23
N ASP A 271 -17.80 10.78 2.48
CA ASP A 271 -16.98 11.90 2.93
C ASP A 271 -16.22 11.59 4.23
N ALA A 272 -15.59 10.42 4.28
CA ALA A 272 -14.95 9.89 5.48
C ALA A 272 -13.72 9.05 5.15
N TRP A 273 -12.81 8.93 6.11
CA TRP A 273 -11.79 7.88 6.09
C TRP A 273 -12.37 6.58 6.60
N VAL A 274 -12.17 5.49 5.87
CA VAL A 274 -12.61 4.14 6.24
C VAL A 274 -11.41 3.23 6.43
N GLY A 275 -11.40 2.46 7.52
CA GLY A 275 -10.32 1.52 7.82
C GLY A 275 -10.77 0.33 8.67
N LEU A 276 -9.83 -0.60 8.91
CA LEU A 276 -10.02 -1.71 9.85
C LEU A 276 -9.97 -1.16 11.27
N HIS A 277 -11.07 -1.30 12.01
CA HIS A 277 -11.21 -0.70 13.34
C HIS A 277 -10.13 -1.22 14.30
N LYS A 278 -9.53 -0.27 15.03
CA LYS A 278 -8.44 -0.54 15.95
C LYS A 278 -8.97 -1.00 17.30
N ILE A 279 -8.34 -2.02 17.88
CA ILE A 279 -8.57 -2.39 19.28
C ILE A 279 -7.68 -1.57 20.19
N HIS A 280 -8.28 -0.85 21.13
CA HIS A 280 -7.57 -0.31 22.29
C HIS A 280 -7.58 -1.35 23.43
N ARG A 281 -6.73 -2.37 23.34
CA ARG A 281 -6.57 -3.35 24.45
C ARG A 281 -5.57 -2.79 25.47
N ARG A 282 -5.83 -3.09 26.76
CA ARG A 282 -4.81 -3.01 27.83
C ARG A 282 -3.64 -3.89 27.39
N ALA A 283 -2.42 -3.35 27.44
CA ALA A 283 -1.22 -4.14 27.20
C ALA A 283 -1.14 -5.25 28.25
N ASP A 284 -1.48 -6.48 27.86
CA ASP A 284 -1.07 -7.66 28.57
C ASP A 284 0.43 -7.86 28.30
N TRP A 285 1.26 -7.31 29.20
CA TRP A 285 2.74 -7.31 29.16
C TRP A 285 3.41 -8.68 28.91
N ASN A 286 2.67 -9.78 29.08
CA ASN A 286 3.13 -11.13 28.73
C ASN A 286 3.14 -11.41 27.22
N TYR A 287 2.66 -10.49 26.38
CA TYR A 287 2.65 -10.62 24.94
C TYR A 287 3.81 -9.83 24.33
N LYS A 288 5.04 -10.40 24.39
CA LYS A 288 6.19 -9.99 23.54
C LYS A 288 5.94 -10.32 22.05
N SER A 289 4.81 -9.86 21.53
CA SER A 289 4.47 -9.91 20.13
C SER A 289 3.98 -8.52 19.76
N HIS A 290 4.91 -7.56 19.85
CA HIS A 290 4.82 -6.34 19.07
C HIS A 290 4.49 -6.77 17.63
N MET A 291 3.38 -6.25 17.08
CA MET A 291 2.91 -6.37 15.68
C MET A 291 1.81 -7.40 15.33
N VAL A 292 1.14 -8.06 16.28
CA VAL A 292 0.09 -9.06 15.93
C VAL A 292 -1.33 -8.58 16.31
N HIS A 293 -2.00 -7.98 15.31
CA HIS A 293 -3.45 -7.73 15.17
C HIS A 293 -4.17 -6.86 16.21
N ASP A 294 -3.95 -5.54 16.15
CA ASP A 294 -4.75 -4.52 16.82
C ASP A 294 -6.08 -4.25 16.09
N THR A 295 -6.73 -5.25 15.49
CA THR A 295 -8.05 -5.08 14.83
C THR A 295 -9.05 -6.09 15.34
N ASP A 296 -10.30 -5.68 15.60
CA ASP A 296 -11.37 -6.56 16.13
C ASP A 296 -12.17 -7.27 15.04
N GLY A 297 -11.91 -6.95 13.77
CA GLY A 297 -12.63 -7.48 12.62
C GLY A 297 -13.80 -6.62 12.18
N TYR A 298 -14.02 -5.46 12.81
CA TYR A 298 -14.96 -4.45 12.31
C TYR A 298 -14.25 -3.44 11.42
N LEU A 299 -15.05 -2.72 10.64
CA LEU A 299 -14.63 -1.49 9.98
C LEU A 299 -15.06 -0.29 10.81
N CYS A 300 -14.40 0.84 10.60
CA CYS A 300 -14.87 2.11 11.10
C CYS A 300 -14.74 3.18 10.02
N SER A 301 -15.57 4.22 10.13
CA SER A 301 -15.40 5.47 9.40
C SER A 301 -15.07 6.59 10.37
N SER A 302 -14.26 7.55 9.93
CA SER A 302 -13.88 8.75 10.67
C SER A 302 -14.14 9.96 9.80
N ASP A 303 -14.73 11.00 10.37
CA ASP A 303 -14.85 12.29 9.70
C ASP A 303 -13.45 12.81 9.34
N VAL A 304 -13.33 13.47 8.19
CA VAL A 304 -12.04 13.94 7.68
C VAL A 304 -11.61 15.20 8.43
N THR A 305 -10.48 15.11 9.13
CA THR A 305 -9.92 16.25 9.86
C THR A 305 -9.27 17.25 8.90
N SER A 306 -9.67 18.52 8.99
CA SER A 306 -9.02 19.60 8.24
C SER A 306 -7.54 19.75 8.64
N PRO A 307 -6.59 19.83 7.68
CA PRO A 307 -5.18 20.04 7.99
C PRO A 307 -4.90 21.35 8.73
N GLU A 308 -5.79 22.34 8.57
CA GLU A 308 -5.72 23.68 9.19
C GLU A 308 -6.78 23.88 10.29
N GLY A 309 -7.47 22.80 10.66
CA GLY A 309 -8.58 22.80 11.60
C GLY A 309 -8.20 22.84 13.08
N SER A 310 -9.24 22.76 13.93
CA SER A 310 -9.09 22.63 15.37
C SER A 310 -8.41 21.31 15.76
N PRO A 311 -7.79 21.22 16.94
CA PRO A 311 -7.22 19.98 17.46
C PRO A 311 -8.28 19.00 18.01
N GLU A 312 -9.53 19.17 17.58
CA GLU A 312 -10.66 18.37 18.07
C GLU A 312 -10.61 16.98 17.44
N ARG A 313 -10.95 15.97 18.24
CA ARG A 313 -11.01 14.59 17.78
C ARG A 313 -12.14 14.46 16.75
N PRO A 314 -11.90 13.89 15.56
CA PRO A 314 -12.97 13.65 14.60
C PRO A 314 -13.97 12.64 15.17
N ASP A 315 -15.25 12.85 14.88
CA ASP A 315 -16.29 11.86 15.14
C ASP A 315 -16.02 10.63 14.27
N TRP A 316 -16.32 9.45 14.82
CA TRP A 316 -16.13 8.19 14.12
C TRP A 316 -17.27 7.23 14.43
N LYS A 317 -17.46 6.27 13.53
CA LYS A 317 -18.57 5.33 13.56
C LYS A 317 -18.07 3.92 13.31
N LEU A 318 -18.51 2.98 14.14
CA LEU A 318 -18.21 1.56 13.97
C LEU A 318 -19.20 0.95 12.96
N CYS A 319 -18.70 0.08 12.09
CA CYS A 319 -19.53 -0.72 11.21
C CYS A 319 -20.38 -1.71 12.01
N THR A 320 -21.62 -1.92 11.59
CA THR A 320 -22.56 -2.81 12.28
C THR A 320 -22.21 -4.30 12.16
N GLU A 321 -21.45 -4.69 11.13
CA GLU A 321 -21.09 -6.08 10.85
C GLU A 321 -19.60 -6.32 11.10
N ARG A 322 -19.31 -7.47 11.74
CA ARG A 322 -17.96 -7.99 11.92
C ARG A 322 -17.59 -8.88 10.74
N LEU A 323 -16.49 -8.59 10.06
CA LEU A 323 -16.08 -9.33 8.86
C LEU A 323 -15.21 -10.56 9.16
N PHE A 324 -14.49 -10.57 10.30
CA PHE A 324 -13.65 -11.68 10.72
C PHE A 324 -13.43 -11.71 12.23
N ASP A 325 -12.95 -12.84 12.76
CA ASP A 325 -12.61 -12.97 14.18
C ASP A 325 -11.09 -13.15 14.41
N PRO A 326 -10.34 -12.10 14.82
CA PRO A 326 -8.91 -12.21 15.20
C PRO A 326 -8.57 -13.23 16.31
N ASN A 327 -9.56 -13.80 16.99
CA ASN A 327 -9.38 -14.76 18.08
C ASN A 327 -9.85 -16.18 17.74
N ASP A 328 -10.28 -16.47 16.51
CA ASP A 328 -10.73 -17.80 16.11
C ASP A 328 -9.61 -18.88 16.09
N GLY A 329 -8.35 -18.43 16.05
CA GLY A 329 -7.16 -19.27 16.00
C GLY A 329 -6.71 -19.64 14.58
N TRP A 330 -7.38 -19.13 13.56
CA TRP A 330 -7.07 -19.32 12.14
C TRP A 330 -6.62 -18.02 11.47
N HIS A 331 -7.13 -16.88 11.94
CA HIS A 331 -6.76 -15.56 11.45
C HIS A 331 -5.25 -15.32 11.52
N VAL A 332 -4.67 -14.99 10.37
CA VAL A 332 -3.26 -14.63 10.20
C VAL A 332 -3.09 -13.14 9.96
N GLY A 333 -4.06 -12.46 9.37
CA GLY A 333 -3.99 -11.04 9.07
C GLY A 333 -5.06 -10.60 8.08
N ALA A 334 -5.33 -9.30 8.04
CA ALA A 334 -6.26 -8.71 7.09
C ALA A 334 -5.71 -7.38 6.55
N SER A 335 -6.14 -7.05 5.34
CA SER A 335 -5.99 -5.73 4.75
C SER A 335 -7.29 -5.30 4.08
N LEU A 336 -7.55 -4.01 4.07
CA LEU A 336 -8.68 -3.41 3.38
C LEU A 336 -8.18 -2.73 2.11
N VAL A 337 -8.89 -2.92 1.00
CA VAL A 337 -8.60 -2.28 -0.27
C VAL A 337 -9.82 -1.49 -0.71
N TYR A 338 -9.69 -0.17 -0.86
CA TYR A 338 -10.71 0.65 -1.49
C TYR A 338 -10.66 0.50 -3.01
N MET A 339 -11.81 0.19 -3.62
CA MET A 339 -11.93 -0.10 -5.05
C MET A 339 -12.56 1.07 -5.85
N GLY A 340 -12.99 2.14 -5.16
CA GLY A 340 -13.80 3.20 -5.75
C GLY A 340 -15.31 2.94 -5.59
N ASP A 341 -16.13 3.96 -5.77
CA ASP A 341 -17.60 3.89 -5.72
C ASP A 341 -18.10 3.14 -4.46
N ASN A 342 -17.52 3.45 -3.31
CA ASN A 342 -17.81 2.89 -1.98
C ASN A 342 -17.66 1.38 -1.91
N THR A 343 -16.94 0.82 -2.88
CA THR A 343 -16.71 -0.60 -2.99
C THR A 343 -15.37 -0.90 -2.37
N TYR A 344 -15.34 -1.94 -1.55
CA TYR A 344 -14.17 -2.36 -0.80
C TYR A 344 -13.96 -3.86 -0.99
N CYS A 345 -12.71 -4.27 -0.91
CA CYS A 345 -12.32 -5.66 -0.79
C CYS A 345 -11.55 -5.85 0.52
N LEU A 346 -12.11 -6.66 1.42
CA LEU A 346 -11.34 -7.22 2.52
C LEU A 346 -10.52 -8.40 1.97
N VAL A 347 -9.22 -8.36 2.22
CA VAL A 347 -8.29 -9.46 1.93
C VAL A 347 -7.85 -10.03 3.27
N GLU A 348 -8.47 -11.14 3.67
CA GLU A 348 -8.13 -11.88 4.87
C GLU A 348 -7.25 -13.08 4.55
N VAL A 349 -6.29 -13.35 5.44
CA VAL A 349 -5.45 -14.54 5.41
C VAL A 349 -5.82 -15.41 6.58
N GLU A 350 -6.15 -16.66 6.29
CA GLU A 350 -6.46 -17.70 7.27
C GLU A 350 -5.43 -18.82 7.10
N ALA A 351 -4.93 -19.38 8.21
CA ALA A 351 -4.10 -20.57 8.15
C ALA A 351 -4.96 -21.83 7.94
N CYS A 352 -4.46 -22.82 7.20
CA CYS A 352 -5.16 -24.12 7.09
C CYS A 352 -5.03 -25.00 8.36
N GLU A 353 -4.16 -24.61 9.30
CA GLU A 353 -4.01 -25.26 10.61
C GLU A 353 -4.12 -24.21 11.71
N ARG A 354 -4.77 -24.55 12.84
CA ARG A 354 -4.87 -23.64 14.00
C ARG A 354 -3.49 -23.12 14.39
N VAL A 355 -3.31 -21.81 14.26
CA VAL A 355 -2.06 -21.13 14.65
C VAL A 355 -2.07 -20.98 16.16
N HIS A 356 -1.16 -21.68 16.84
CA HIS A 356 -0.84 -21.27 18.21
C HIS A 356 -0.09 -19.94 18.12
N LYS A 357 -0.67 -18.86 18.65
CA LYS A 357 -0.13 -17.47 18.66
C LYS A 357 1.31 -17.34 19.23
N ARG A 358 1.90 -18.42 19.74
CA ARG A 358 3.26 -18.49 20.32
C ARG A 358 4.31 -19.18 19.43
N SER A 359 3.94 -19.70 18.25
CA SER A 359 4.85 -20.44 17.37
C SER A 359 4.58 -20.09 15.91
N CYS A 360 5.18 -18.99 15.46
CA CYS A 360 5.33 -18.66 14.05
C CYS A 360 6.71 -19.14 13.58
N GLU A 361 6.98 -20.44 13.65
CA GLU A 361 8.21 -21.03 13.12
C GLU A 361 7.86 -22.21 12.22
N ARG A 362 7.06 -22.00 11.16
CA ARG A 362 6.70 -23.10 10.24
C ARG A 362 6.62 -22.56 8.80
N VAL A 363 7.78 -22.52 8.14
CA VAL A 363 7.92 -22.34 6.69
C VAL A 363 7.16 -23.46 5.98
N ASN A 364 6.51 -23.17 4.83
CA ASN A 364 5.77 -24.12 4.00
C ASN A 364 4.43 -24.59 4.61
N LYS A 365 3.60 -23.63 5.04
CA LYS A 365 2.23 -23.90 5.47
C LYS A 365 1.23 -23.42 4.42
N GLU A 366 0.23 -24.26 4.14
CA GLU A 366 -0.91 -23.86 3.35
C GLU A 366 -1.76 -22.83 4.12
N CYS A 367 -2.12 -21.75 3.43
CA CYS A 367 -2.97 -20.67 3.91
C CYS A 367 -4.04 -20.39 2.85
N VAL A 368 -5.17 -19.85 3.30
CA VAL A 368 -6.28 -19.42 2.46
C VAL A 368 -6.31 -17.89 2.45
N ILE A 369 -6.45 -17.32 1.26
CA ILE A 369 -6.83 -15.91 1.09
C ILE A 369 -8.32 -15.88 0.87
N ARG A 370 -9.05 -15.23 1.78
CA ARG A 370 -10.48 -14.97 1.66
C ARG A 370 -10.70 -13.53 1.23
N LEU A 371 -11.32 -13.34 0.08
CA LEU A 371 -11.69 -12.04 -0.47
C LEU A 371 -13.18 -11.81 -0.23
N VAL A 372 -13.51 -10.72 0.45
CA VAL A 372 -14.89 -10.27 0.66
C VAL A 372 -15.08 -8.92 0.00
N ILE A 373 -15.88 -8.86 -1.06
CA ILE A 373 -16.16 -7.62 -1.79
C ILE A 373 -17.52 -7.10 -1.35
N PHE A 374 -17.58 -5.85 -0.92
CA PHE A 374 -18.81 -5.24 -0.41
C PHE A 374 -18.85 -3.75 -0.69
N ARG A 375 -20.06 -3.17 -0.53
CA ARG A 375 -20.25 -1.72 -0.54
C ARG A 375 -20.59 -1.21 0.85
N LEU A 376 -20.10 -0.01 1.17
CA LEU A 376 -20.43 0.69 2.40
C LEU A 376 -21.41 1.83 2.16
N LYS A 377 -22.26 2.09 3.16
CA LYS A 377 -23.20 3.21 3.18
C LYS A 377 -23.59 3.57 4.61
N TYR A 378 -23.87 4.84 4.86
CA TYR A 378 -24.59 5.24 6.06
C TYR A 378 -26.07 4.86 6.01
N GLY A 379 -26.54 4.19 7.06
CA GLY A 379 -27.94 3.90 7.29
C GLY A 379 -28.73 5.15 7.68
N LYS A 380 -30.04 4.98 7.91
CA LYS A 380 -30.94 6.11 8.22
C LYS A 380 -30.61 6.79 9.54
N ASN A 381 -29.96 6.09 10.48
CA ASN A 381 -29.58 6.64 11.78
C ASN A 381 -28.10 7.04 11.81
N GLY A 382 -27.45 7.12 10.64
CA GLY A 382 -26.04 7.49 10.50
C GLY A 382 -25.05 6.35 10.76
N GLU A 383 -25.50 5.14 11.05
CA GLU A 383 -24.65 3.97 11.30
C GLU A 383 -23.96 3.51 10.01
N LEU A 384 -22.69 3.08 10.10
CA LEU A 384 -21.95 2.56 8.95
C LEU A 384 -22.38 1.10 8.68
N THR A 385 -22.86 0.81 7.47
CA THR A 385 -23.42 -0.51 7.11
C THR A 385 -22.85 -1.07 5.83
N ILE A 386 -22.88 -2.40 5.72
CA ILE A 386 -22.57 -3.15 4.50
C ILE A 386 -23.88 -3.44 3.76
N THR A 387 -23.95 -3.13 2.45
CA THR A 387 -25.22 -3.23 1.68
C THR A 387 -25.19 -4.14 0.45
N SER A 388 -24.02 -4.46 -0.12
CA SER A 388 -23.92 -5.19 -1.40
C SER A 388 -22.72 -6.14 -1.41
N ARG A 389 -22.77 -7.16 -0.53
CA ARG A 389 -21.73 -8.18 -0.41
C ARG A 389 -21.82 -9.18 -1.56
N ARG A 390 -20.74 -9.32 -2.33
CA ARG A 390 -20.57 -10.39 -3.32
C ARG A 390 -20.22 -11.71 -2.62
N PRO A 391 -20.42 -12.87 -3.26
CA PRO A 391 -19.92 -14.14 -2.74
C PRO A 391 -18.42 -14.06 -2.44
N ASP A 392 -18.03 -14.61 -1.29
CA ASP A 392 -16.62 -14.67 -0.88
C ASP A 392 -15.82 -15.52 -1.89
N ARG A 393 -14.62 -15.07 -2.26
CA ARG A 393 -13.69 -15.85 -3.09
C ARG A 393 -12.54 -16.34 -2.23
N THR A 394 -12.19 -17.63 -2.33
CA THR A 394 -11.11 -18.23 -1.54
C THR A 394 -10.02 -18.77 -2.45
N TYR A 395 -8.77 -18.51 -2.08
CA TYR A 395 -7.60 -18.97 -2.82
C TYR A 395 -6.58 -19.65 -1.91
N LEU A 396 -6.15 -20.85 -2.27
CA LEU A 396 -5.08 -21.56 -1.57
C LEU A 396 -3.70 -21.04 -2.02
N PHE A 397 -2.79 -20.84 -1.06
CA PHE A 397 -1.38 -20.57 -1.34
C PHE A 397 -0.48 -21.14 -0.25
N SER A 398 0.80 -21.33 -0.58
CA SER A 398 1.82 -21.76 0.38
C SER A 398 2.55 -20.55 0.94
N ARG A 399 2.62 -20.41 2.27
CA ARG A 399 3.28 -19.28 2.93
C ARG A 399 4.70 -19.65 3.36
N PHE A 400 5.68 -18.79 3.04
CA PHE A 400 7.10 -19.03 3.33
C PHE A 400 7.76 -17.99 4.26
N ASP A 401 7.14 -16.82 4.47
CA ASP A 401 7.61 -15.82 5.44
C ASP A 401 6.61 -15.69 6.61
N ASN A 402 7.16 -15.39 7.79
CA ASN A 402 6.43 -15.09 9.02
C ASN A 402 5.74 -13.73 8.99
N ASN A 403 5.98 -12.89 7.98
CA ASN A 403 5.27 -11.63 7.82
C ASN A 403 3.76 -11.89 7.59
N PRO A 404 2.86 -11.48 8.51
CA PRO A 404 1.42 -11.73 8.38
C PRO A 404 0.73 -10.85 7.34
N LYS A 405 1.44 -9.84 6.80
CA LYS A 405 0.82 -8.81 5.97
C LYS A 405 0.81 -9.21 4.49
N VAL A 406 -0.33 -9.71 4.00
CA VAL A 406 -0.60 -9.73 2.56
C VAL A 406 -0.76 -8.29 2.07
N ARG A 407 -0.14 -7.99 0.93
CA ARG A 407 -0.24 -6.70 0.27
C ARG A 407 -1.21 -6.82 -0.90
N ALA A 408 -2.23 -5.99 -0.88
CA ALA A 408 -3.28 -6.00 -1.88
C ALA A 408 -3.50 -4.59 -2.42
N PHE A 409 -3.63 -4.47 -3.74
CA PHE A 409 -3.72 -3.18 -4.42
C PHE A 409 -4.76 -3.27 -5.54
N TRP A 410 -5.71 -2.34 -5.57
CA TRP A 410 -6.64 -2.18 -6.69
C TRP A 410 -6.08 -1.16 -7.69
N MET A 411 -5.74 -1.61 -8.90
CA MET A 411 -5.02 -0.79 -9.89
C MET A 411 -5.49 -1.04 -11.31
#